data_AF-A0A5M8S3G2-F1
#
_entry.id   AF-A0A5M8S3G2-F1
#
_cell.length_a   1.000
_cell.length_b   1.000
_cell.length_c   1.000
_cell.angle_alpha   90.00
_cell.angle_beta   90.00
_cell.angle_gamma   90.00
#
_symmetry.space_group_name_H-M   'P 1'
#
loop_
_entity.id
_entity.type
_entity.pdbx_description
1 polymer ?
#
loop_
_entity_poly.entity_id
_entity_poly.type
_entity_poly.pdbx_seq_one_letter_code
_entity_poly.pdbx_strand_id
1 'polypeptide(L)'
;MKQIIEQLLKARLNYLINGSEERDWRNAGGFEVIERKRKLFERRGVQIVKANIRAAVKEHWLDEDSAAHVNYQTHTAYLCKDGDDMYMEEQIEQRNALLYDEMVIKDSESPRPAVQLLPKVESRAEHEQSELLGRAFRYDRLAAVRYAETFWNKRNQAYKNFEDNCTNFISQCLRAGDAPMRGYPNRGKGWWMQNHSWSYSWTVANSLRTFLRQSKAGLRSVPMKTAAELIEGDVICYDFNGDGRFDHVAIVTSKDKSNMPLVNAQTHDCRMRYWSYEDSPAYTSSIRYAFFHIADDTPKA
;
A
#
# COMPACT_ATOMS: atom_id res chain seq x y z
N MET A 1 13.26 -27.53 -3.77
CA MET A 1 12.31 -26.47 -3.35
C MET A 1 12.84 -25.04 -3.55
N LYS A 2 13.81 -24.55 -2.77
CA LYS A 2 14.28 -23.14 -2.90
C LYS A 2 14.76 -22.78 -4.31
N GLN A 3 15.55 -23.64 -4.94
CA GLN A 3 16.02 -23.45 -6.31
C GLN A 3 14.88 -23.38 -7.34
N ILE A 4 13.83 -24.19 -7.15
CA ILE A 4 12.64 -24.24 -8.02
C ILE A 4 11.88 -22.91 -7.95
N ILE A 5 11.69 -22.38 -6.72
CA ILE A 5 11.10 -21.05 -6.51
C ILE A 5 11.98 -19.97 -7.16
N GLU A 6 13.29 -20.01 -6.97
CA GLU A 6 14.20 -19.04 -7.58
C GLU A 6 14.17 -19.08 -9.12
N GLN A 7 14.04 -20.27 -9.72
CA GLN A 7 13.87 -20.44 -11.17
C GLN A 7 12.55 -19.82 -11.65
N LEU A 8 11.44 -20.12 -10.98
CA LEU A 8 10.13 -19.51 -11.27
C LEU A 8 10.21 -17.97 -11.24
N LEU A 9 10.81 -17.42 -10.18
CA LEU A 9 10.93 -15.97 -10.00
C LEU A 9 11.83 -15.32 -11.06
N LYS A 10 12.92 -15.99 -11.45
CA LYS A 10 13.78 -15.54 -12.56
C LYS A 10 13.03 -15.53 -13.89
N ALA A 11 12.26 -16.58 -14.19
CA ALA A 11 11.48 -16.66 -15.43
C ALA A 11 10.43 -15.54 -15.50
N ARG A 12 9.74 -15.26 -14.39
CA ARG A 12 8.80 -14.13 -14.26
C ARG A 12 9.48 -12.78 -14.46
N LEU A 13 10.65 -12.58 -13.87
CA LEU A 13 11.41 -11.34 -14.01
C LEU A 13 11.90 -11.13 -15.44
N ASN A 14 12.41 -12.19 -16.07
CA ASN A 14 12.83 -12.16 -17.48
C ASN A 14 11.66 -11.81 -18.40
N TYR A 15 10.47 -12.37 -18.17
CA TYR A 15 9.28 -12.02 -18.92
C TYR A 15 8.88 -10.56 -18.74
N LEU A 16 8.92 -10.04 -17.51
CA LEU A 16 8.58 -8.64 -17.22
C LEU A 16 9.53 -7.66 -17.92
N ILE A 17 10.82 -7.99 -18.04
CA ILE A 17 11.84 -7.10 -18.61
C ILE A 17 11.95 -7.26 -20.13
N ASN A 18 12.03 -8.50 -20.61
CA ASN A 18 12.39 -8.81 -22.01
C ASN A 18 11.20 -9.23 -22.87
N GLY A 19 10.05 -9.56 -22.26
CA GLY A 19 8.90 -10.12 -22.97
C GLY A 19 9.11 -11.52 -23.54
N SER A 20 10.29 -12.13 -23.33
CA SER A 20 10.63 -13.45 -23.85
C SER A 20 9.84 -14.55 -23.13
N GLU A 21 9.15 -15.39 -23.90
CA GLU A 21 8.30 -16.47 -23.38
C GLU A 21 9.13 -17.70 -22.98
N GLU A 22 9.23 -17.99 -21.69
CA GLU A 22 9.36 -19.37 -21.21
C GLU A 22 7.95 -19.86 -20.86
N ARG A 23 7.44 -20.83 -21.63
CA ARG A 23 6.01 -21.24 -21.59
C ARG A 23 5.57 -21.90 -20.28
N ASP A 24 6.50 -22.43 -19.49
CA ASP A 24 6.15 -23.40 -18.43
C ASP A 24 5.55 -22.79 -17.16
N TRP A 25 5.80 -21.51 -16.85
CA TRP A 25 5.37 -20.94 -15.57
C TRP A 25 4.00 -20.24 -15.60
N ARG A 26 3.38 -20.01 -16.76
CA ARG A 26 2.11 -19.25 -16.86
C ARG A 26 0.98 -19.91 -16.08
N ASN A 27 0.96 -21.23 -16.06
CA ASN A 27 -0.08 -22.03 -15.40
C ASN A 27 0.08 -22.05 -13.88
N ALA A 28 1.28 -21.72 -13.37
CA ALA A 28 1.54 -21.65 -11.93
C ALA A 28 0.86 -20.44 -11.26
N GLY A 29 0.17 -19.55 -12.00
CA GLY A 29 -0.53 -18.40 -11.43
C GLY A 29 0.30 -17.12 -11.39
N GLY A 30 -0.37 -15.98 -11.15
CA GLY A 30 0.26 -14.65 -11.09
C GLY A 30 0.62 -14.03 -12.45
N PHE A 31 0.45 -14.75 -13.56
CA PHE A 31 0.75 -14.25 -14.92
C PHE A 31 0.02 -12.94 -15.22
N GLU A 32 -1.28 -12.84 -14.92
CA GLU A 32 -2.06 -11.64 -15.20
C GLU A 32 -1.55 -10.39 -14.47
N VAL A 33 -1.04 -10.56 -13.25
CA VAL A 33 -0.48 -9.46 -12.44
C VAL A 33 0.79 -8.93 -13.10
N ILE A 34 1.68 -9.84 -13.51
CA ILE A 34 2.94 -9.50 -14.19
C ILE A 34 2.66 -8.88 -15.56
N GLU A 35 1.67 -9.41 -16.28
CA GLU A 35 1.24 -8.88 -17.58
C GLU A 35 0.67 -7.47 -17.45
N ARG A 36 -0.18 -7.21 -16.45
CA ARG A 36 -0.68 -5.86 -16.16
C ARG A 36 0.47 -4.92 -15.80
N LYS A 37 1.44 -5.38 -14.99
CA LYS A 37 2.64 -4.60 -14.66
C LYS A 37 3.44 -4.25 -15.91
N ARG A 38 3.71 -5.22 -16.78
CA ARG A 38 4.44 -5.01 -18.03
C ARG A 38 3.76 -3.96 -18.92
N LYS A 39 2.46 -4.15 -19.17
CA LYS A 39 1.64 -3.21 -19.94
C LYS A 39 1.58 -1.82 -19.31
N LEU A 40 1.58 -1.73 -17.98
CA LEU A 40 1.59 -0.46 -17.25
C LEU A 40 2.92 0.28 -17.47
N PHE A 41 4.06 -0.40 -17.41
CA PHE A 41 5.37 0.19 -17.73
C PHE A 41 5.45 0.62 -19.21
N GLU A 42 5.02 -0.24 -20.14
CA GLU A 42 4.95 0.07 -21.58
C GLU A 42 4.10 1.32 -21.84
N ARG A 43 2.88 1.39 -21.30
CA ARG A 43 1.95 2.51 -21.48
C ARG A 43 2.47 3.84 -20.91
N ARG A 44 3.27 3.77 -19.85
CA ARG A 44 3.91 4.94 -19.23
C ARG A 44 5.21 5.35 -19.93
N GLY A 45 5.75 4.54 -20.83
CA GLY A 45 7.08 4.75 -21.41
C GLY A 45 8.22 4.62 -20.41
N VAL A 46 8.00 3.91 -19.29
CA VAL A 46 9.01 3.68 -18.24
C VAL A 46 9.66 2.33 -18.47
N GLN A 47 10.99 2.29 -18.52
CA GLN A 47 11.76 1.08 -18.76
C GLN A 47 12.33 0.51 -17.46
N ILE A 48 12.14 -0.79 -17.21
CA ILE A 48 12.89 -1.49 -16.17
C ILE A 48 14.27 -1.83 -16.73
N VAL A 49 15.30 -1.11 -16.33
CA VAL A 49 16.68 -1.31 -16.84
C VAL A 49 17.42 -2.41 -16.07
N LYS A 50 17.01 -2.66 -14.83
CA LYS A 50 17.54 -3.74 -13.99
C LYS A 50 16.49 -4.13 -12.97
N ALA A 51 16.41 -5.42 -12.66
CA ALA A 51 15.63 -5.87 -11.53
C ALA A 51 16.33 -6.98 -10.77
N ASN A 52 15.99 -7.12 -9.49
CA ASN A 52 16.47 -8.18 -8.63
C ASN A 52 15.29 -8.69 -7.80
N ILE A 53 15.25 -10.01 -7.58
CA ILE A 53 14.29 -10.66 -6.70
C ILE A 53 15.02 -11.62 -5.77
N ARG A 54 14.76 -11.49 -4.47
CA ARG A 54 15.27 -12.39 -3.44
C ARG A 54 14.10 -13.15 -2.82
N ALA A 55 14.27 -14.45 -2.61
CA ALA A 55 13.28 -15.29 -1.96
C ALA A 55 13.80 -15.86 -0.65
N ALA A 56 12.98 -15.81 0.39
CA ALA A 56 13.24 -16.43 1.68
C ALA A 56 12.10 -17.38 2.03
N VAL A 57 12.36 -18.69 1.98
CA VAL A 57 11.41 -19.72 2.45
C VAL A 57 11.23 -19.53 3.96
N LYS A 58 9.96 -19.44 4.39
CA LYS A 58 9.57 -19.26 5.79
C LYS A 58 9.15 -20.58 6.41
N GLU A 59 8.36 -21.35 5.67
CA GLU A 59 7.78 -22.61 6.13
C GLU A 59 7.53 -23.52 4.93
N HIS A 60 7.58 -24.83 5.15
CA HIS A 60 7.13 -25.81 4.17
C HIS A 60 6.63 -27.08 4.84
N TRP A 61 5.70 -27.78 4.21
CA TRP A 61 5.19 -29.08 4.65
C TRP A 61 4.75 -29.92 3.44
N LEU A 62 4.61 -31.22 3.65
CA LEU A 62 4.06 -32.14 2.66
C LEU A 62 2.61 -32.46 3.00
N ASP A 63 1.75 -32.62 1.99
CA ASP A 63 0.41 -33.18 2.17
C ASP A 63 0.41 -34.71 2.04
N GLU A 64 -0.78 -35.32 2.16
CA GLU A 64 -0.96 -36.77 2.08
C GLU A 64 -0.56 -37.35 0.71
N ASP A 65 -0.63 -36.54 -0.35
CA ASP A 65 -0.26 -36.90 -1.72
C ASP A 65 1.23 -36.62 -2.03
N SER A 66 2.03 -36.28 -1.00
CA SER A 66 3.45 -35.87 -1.13
C SER A 66 3.67 -34.59 -1.93
N ALA A 67 2.65 -33.74 -2.10
CA ALA A 67 2.83 -32.40 -2.64
C ALA A 67 3.40 -31.47 -1.57
N ALA A 68 4.36 -30.64 -1.96
CA ALA A 68 5.02 -29.70 -1.06
C ALA A 68 4.35 -28.33 -1.09
N HIS A 69 3.84 -27.92 0.06
CA HIS A 69 3.40 -26.56 0.32
C HIS A 69 4.58 -25.73 0.83
N VAL A 70 4.78 -24.53 0.29
CA VAL A 70 5.87 -23.65 0.67
C VAL A 70 5.37 -22.22 0.86
N ASN A 71 5.51 -21.71 2.08
CA ASN A 71 5.32 -20.29 2.39
C ASN A 71 6.67 -19.59 2.27
N TYR A 72 6.74 -18.53 1.47
CA TYR A 72 7.97 -17.79 1.25
C TYR A 72 7.70 -16.30 1.07
N GLN A 73 8.73 -15.49 1.33
CA GLN A 73 8.70 -14.05 1.16
C GLN A 73 9.59 -13.66 -0.01
N THR A 74 9.10 -12.77 -0.87
CA THR A 74 9.92 -12.14 -1.91
C THR A 74 10.25 -10.70 -1.53
N HIS A 75 11.45 -10.25 -1.90
CA HIS A 75 11.80 -8.84 -1.98
C HIS A 75 12.26 -8.56 -3.41
N THR A 76 11.47 -7.76 -4.12
CA THR A 76 11.74 -7.39 -5.49
C THR A 76 12.10 -5.91 -5.56
N ALA A 77 13.14 -5.58 -6.32
CA ALA A 77 13.58 -4.22 -6.58
C ALA A 77 13.74 -4.00 -8.09
N TYR A 78 13.20 -2.92 -8.61
CA TYR A 78 13.25 -2.50 -10.01
C TYR A 78 13.94 -1.14 -10.11
N LEU A 79 15.03 -1.08 -10.86
CA LEU A 79 15.59 0.18 -11.31
C LEU A 79 14.84 0.61 -12.57
N CYS A 80 14.04 1.65 -12.43
CA CYS A 80 13.16 2.18 -13.46
C CYS A 80 13.80 3.43 -14.06
N LYS A 81 13.81 3.52 -15.39
CA LYS A 81 14.21 4.70 -16.16
C LYS A 81 12.97 5.35 -16.75
N ASP A 82 12.73 6.61 -16.40
CA ASP A 82 11.61 7.42 -16.86
C ASP A 82 12.16 8.67 -17.56
N GLY A 83 12.30 8.57 -18.89
CA GLY A 83 13.04 9.55 -19.68
C GLY A 83 14.51 9.64 -19.25
N ASP A 84 14.86 10.74 -18.57
CA ASP A 84 16.23 11.01 -18.08
C ASP A 84 16.36 10.76 -16.58
N ASP A 85 15.24 10.54 -15.90
CA ASP A 85 15.19 10.28 -14.48
C ASP A 85 15.27 8.77 -14.22
N MET A 86 15.77 8.42 -13.03
CA MET A 86 15.79 7.06 -12.55
C MET A 86 15.25 6.99 -11.13
N TYR A 87 14.51 5.93 -10.84
CA TYR A 87 14.02 5.66 -9.49
C TYR A 87 14.03 4.16 -9.20
N MET A 88 13.99 3.81 -7.91
CA MET A 88 13.94 2.43 -7.46
C MET A 88 12.54 2.14 -6.92
N GLU A 89 11.81 1.26 -7.58
CA GLU A 89 10.56 0.70 -7.06
C GLU A 89 10.88 -0.60 -6.30
N GLU A 90 10.31 -0.80 -5.12
CA GLU A 90 10.52 -2.00 -4.32
C GLU A 90 9.21 -2.57 -3.78
N GLN A 91 9.16 -3.88 -3.60
CA GLN A 91 8.01 -4.59 -3.08
C GLN A 91 8.43 -5.79 -2.23
N ILE A 92 7.70 -6.01 -1.13
CA ILE A 92 7.75 -7.26 -0.35
C ILE A 92 6.41 -7.98 -0.50
N GLU A 93 6.45 -9.27 -0.83
CA GLU A 93 5.24 -10.11 -0.92
C GLU A 93 5.41 -11.34 -0.05
N GLN A 94 4.34 -11.74 0.64
CA GLN A 94 4.22 -13.09 1.20
C GLN A 94 3.53 -13.96 0.16
N ARG A 95 4.05 -15.15 -0.11
CA ARG A 95 3.57 -16.02 -1.18
C ARG A 95 3.49 -17.46 -0.70
N ASN A 96 2.53 -18.19 -1.28
CA ASN A 96 2.32 -19.60 -1.03
C ASN A 96 2.45 -20.34 -2.37
N ALA A 97 3.34 -21.33 -2.44
CA ALA A 97 3.51 -22.22 -3.58
C ALA A 97 3.12 -23.65 -3.23
N LEU A 98 2.53 -24.36 -4.20
CA LEU A 98 2.31 -25.80 -4.21
C LEU A 98 3.21 -26.41 -5.27
N LEU A 99 4.03 -27.37 -4.86
CA LEU A 99 4.97 -28.07 -5.72
C LEU A 99 4.65 -29.56 -5.74
N TYR A 100 4.79 -30.19 -6.90
CA TYR A 100 4.66 -31.64 -7.06
C TYR A 100 5.68 -32.10 -8.10
N ASP A 101 6.41 -33.17 -7.80
CA ASP A 101 7.45 -33.73 -8.68
C ASP A 101 8.43 -32.67 -9.24
N GLU A 102 8.99 -31.86 -8.33
CA GLU A 102 9.89 -30.73 -8.63
C GLU A 102 9.31 -29.61 -9.53
N MET A 103 8.02 -29.63 -9.84
CA MET A 103 7.33 -28.58 -10.60
C MET A 103 6.48 -27.68 -9.71
N VAL A 104 6.35 -26.40 -10.06
CA VAL A 104 5.41 -25.49 -9.40
C VAL A 104 4.04 -25.64 -10.04
N ILE A 105 3.10 -26.23 -9.30
CA ILE A 105 1.73 -26.43 -9.75
C ILE A 105 0.91 -25.16 -9.57
N LYS A 106 1.10 -24.47 -8.45
CA LYS A 106 0.39 -23.23 -8.11
C LYS A 106 1.26 -22.33 -7.27
N ASP A 107 1.14 -21.03 -7.49
CA ASP A 107 1.80 -19.98 -6.75
C ASP A 107 0.95 -18.72 -6.74
N SER A 108 0.71 -18.20 -5.54
CA SER A 108 -0.11 -17.01 -5.34
C SER A 108 0.43 -16.17 -4.20
N GLU A 109 0.17 -14.86 -4.26
CA GLU A 109 0.35 -14.03 -3.08
C GLU A 109 -0.55 -14.53 -1.95
N SER A 110 -0.04 -14.54 -0.72
CA SER A 110 -0.82 -14.91 0.46
C SER A 110 -2.02 -13.98 0.56
N PRO A 111 -3.23 -14.51 0.85
CA PRO A 111 -4.42 -13.68 0.99
C PRO A 111 -4.21 -12.59 2.03
N ARG A 112 -4.81 -11.42 1.81
CA ARG A 112 -4.91 -10.42 2.87
C ARG A 112 -5.72 -11.02 4.04
N PRO A 113 -5.34 -10.72 5.29
CA PRO A 113 -6.23 -10.97 6.41
C PRO A 113 -7.59 -10.31 6.13
N ALA A 114 -8.68 -11.00 6.45
CA ALA A 114 -10.00 -10.43 6.28
C ALA A 114 -10.11 -9.11 7.07
N VAL A 115 -10.62 -8.06 6.44
CA VAL A 115 -10.87 -6.78 7.12
C VAL A 115 -11.83 -7.05 8.27
N GLN A 116 -11.40 -6.79 9.50
CA GLN A 116 -12.27 -6.95 10.67
C GLN A 116 -13.53 -6.08 10.48
N LEU A 117 -14.69 -6.75 10.38
CA LEU A 117 -15.99 -6.08 10.33
C LEU A 117 -16.23 -5.41 11.68
N LEU A 118 -16.26 -4.08 11.68
CA LEU A 118 -16.64 -3.32 12.86
C LEU A 118 -18.16 -3.11 12.88
N PRO A 119 -18.79 -3.17 14.07
CA PRO A 119 -20.21 -2.85 14.22
C PRO A 119 -20.48 -1.39 13.81
N LYS A 120 -21.64 -1.14 13.17
CA LYS A 120 -22.14 0.21 12.93
C LYS A 120 -22.37 0.88 14.29
N VAL A 121 -21.59 1.92 14.61
CA VAL A 121 -21.82 2.72 15.81
C VAL A 121 -22.66 3.93 15.42
N GLU A 122 -23.88 3.99 15.94
CA GLU A 122 -24.73 5.19 15.88
C GLU A 122 -24.13 6.26 16.79
N SER A 123 -23.77 7.41 16.22
CA SER A 123 -23.13 8.48 16.97
C SER A 123 -24.17 9.25 17.79
N ARG A 124 -24.14 9.11 19.12
CA ARG A 124 -24.66 10.17 20.01
C ARG A 124 -23.58 11.24 20.20
N ALA A 125 -23.93 12.46 19.84
CA ALA A 125 -23.10 13.64 20.03
C ALA A 125 -23.29 14.11 21.47
N GLU A 126 -22.36 13.74 22.35
CA GLU A 126 -22.20 14.43 23.62
C GLU A 126 -20.82 15.07 23.67
N HIS A 127 -20.85 16.23 24.32
CA HIS A 127 -19.86 17.28 24.42
C HIS A 127 -18.51 16.73 24.90
N GLU A 128 -17.40 17.16 24.27
CA GLU A 128 -16.32 17.80 25.02
C GLU A 128 -15.12 18.29 24.18
N GLN A 129 -14.60 19.40 24.72
CA GLN A 129 -13.24 19.96 24.66
C GLN A 129 -12.76 20.62 23.35
N SER A 130 -13.10 21.91 23.34
CA SER A 130 -12.63 23.07 22.58
C SER A 130 -11.10 23.19 22.36
N GLU A 131 -10.24 22.43 23.06
CA GLU A 131 -8.80 22.74 23.15
C GLU A 131 -7.97 22.53 21.87
N LEU A 132 -8.49 21.83 20.85
CA LEU A 132 -7.81 21.64 19.56
C LEU A 132 -8.57 22.17 18.35
N LEU A 133 -9.80 22.65 18.53
CA LEU A 133 -10.66 23.10 17.41
C LEU A 133 -10.23 24.45 16.81
N GLY A 134 -9.17 25.09 17.32
CA GLY A 134 -8.68 26.39 16.84
C GLY A 134 -7.16 26.56 16.82
N ARG A 135 -6.36 25.52 17.11
CA ARG A 135 -4.90 25.63 16.98
C ARG A 135 -4.51 25.48 15.52
N ALA A 136 -3.90 26.52 14.97
CA ALA A 136 -3.26 26.45 13.67
C ALA A 136 -2.23 25.31 13.70
N PHE A 137 -2.26 24.43 12.71
CA PHE A 137 -1.24 23.39 12.55
C PHE A 137 -0.59 23.54 11.18
N ARG A 138 0.69 23.18 11.13
CA ARG A 138 1.48 23.10 9.91
C ARG A 138 1.78 21.63 9.64
N TYR A 139 1.55 21.19 8.41
CA TYR A 139 1.81 19.81 8.02
C TYR A 139 3.22 19.70 7.43
N ASP A 140 4.12 19.03 8.14
CA ASP A 140 5.45 18.73 7.60
C ASP A 140 5.37 17.53 6.64
N ARG A 141 5.09 17.86 5.39
CA ARG A 141 5.02 16.89 4.27
C ARG A 141 6.32 16.09 4.13
N LEU A 142 7.46 16.75 4.29
CA LEU A 142 8.76 16.11 4.13
C LEU A 142 9.02 15.12 5.26
N ALA A 143 8.63 15.44 6.51
CA ALA A 143 8.71 14.50 7.62
C ALA A 143 7.81 13.28 7.41
N ALA A 144 6.59 13.47 6.89
CA ALA A 144 5.69 12.37 6.53
C ALA A 144 6.29 11.46 5.44
N VAL A 145 6.88 12.05 4.39
CA VAL A 145 7.55 11.29 3.32
C VAL A 145 8.79 10.58 3.85
N ARG A 146 9.64 11.23 4.66
CA ARG A 146 10.80 10.58 5.30
C ARG A 146 10.40 9.39 6.16
N TYR A 147 9.30 9.52 6.90
CA TYR A 147 8.75 8.40 7.65
C TYR A 147 8.33 7.25 6.72
N ALA A 148 7.59 7.57 5.64
CA ALA A 148 7.16 6.59 4.67
C ALA A 148 8.34 5.87 3.99
N GLU A 149 9.39 6.59 3.62
CA GLU A 149 10.64 6.06 3.06
C GLU A 149 11.43 5.19 4.06
N THR A 150 11.33 5.50 5.37
CA THR A 150 12.04 4.74 6.40
C THR A 150 11.33 3.43 6.76
N PHE A 151 9.99 3.44 6.77
CA PHE A 151 9.18 2.35 7.31
C PHE A 151 8.39 1.59 6.26
N TRP A 152 8.53 1.85 4.96
CA TRP A 152 7.72 1.16 3.92
C TRP A 152 7.72 -0.38 4.05
N ASN A 153 8.85 -1.00 4.41
CA ASN A 153 9.02 -2.46 4.54
C ASN A 153 9.22 -2.98 5.97
N LYS A 154 9.00 -2.14 7.00
CA LYS A 154 9.15 -2.56 8.40
C LYS A 154 8.17 -1.86 9.32
N ARG A 155 7.88 -2.51 10.44
CA ARG A 155 6.89 -2.02 11.41
C ARG A 155 7.57 -1.19 12.49
N ASN A 156 7.02 0.00 12.78
CA ASN A 156 7.55 0.85 13.86
C ASN A 156 7.05 0.34 15.21
N GLN A 157 7.98 -0.06 16.08
CA GLN A 157 7.67 -0.61 17.41
C GLN A 157 7.10 0.43 18.39
N ALA A 158 7.22 1.72 18.09
CA ALA A 158 6.59 2.78 18.89
C ALA A 158 5.04 2.77 18.81
N TYR A 159 4.47 2.04 17.85
CA TYR A 159 3.03 1.93 17.64
C TYR A 159 2.57 0.49 17.75
N LYS A 160 1.28 0.30 18.05
CA LYS A 160 0.63 -1.02 17.85
C LYS A 160 0.64 -1.33 16.36
N ASN A 161 1.13 -2.51 15.99
CA ASN A 161 1.12 -2.98 14.60
C ASN A 161 0.06 -4.07 14.39
N PHE A 162 -0.40 -4.17 13.15
CA PHE A 162 -1.44 -5.07 12.70
C PHE A 162 -0.94 -5.86 11.48
N GLU A 163 -1.60 -6.98 11.17
CA GLU A 163 -1.32 -7.73 9.94
C GLU A 163 -1.78 -6.93 8.71
N ASP A 164 -3.03 -6.45 8.70
CA ASP A 164 -3.47 -5.39 7.80
C ASP A 164 -3.08 -4.03 8.36
N ASN A 165 -1.95 -3.49 7.88
CA ASN A 165 -1.29 -2.33 8.45
C ASN A 165 -1.36 -1.08 7.56
N CYS A 166 -2.04 -1.13 6.41
CA CYS A 166 -2.07 -0.03 5.45
C CYS A 166 -2.43 1.30 6.13
N THR A 167 -3.57 1.37 6.80
CA THR A 167 -4.08 2.60 7.41
C THR A 167 -3.29 3.01 8.64
N ASN A 168 -2.81 2.04 9.42
CA ASN A 168 -1.95 2.31 10.57
C ASN A 168 -0.63 2.95 10.12
N PHE A 169 -0.01 2.42 9.07
CA PHE A 169 1.20 2.99 8.46
C PHE A 169 0.97 4.40 7.94
N ILE A 170 -0.10 4.63 7.16
CA ILE A 170 -0.42 5.99 6.66
C ILE A 170 -0.70 6.94 7.82
N SER A 171 -1.41 6.50 8.87
CA SER A 171 -1.64 7.33 10.04
C SER A 171 -0.34 7.68 10.77
N GLN A 172 0.61 6.75 10.86
CA GLN A 172 1.94 7.05 11.40
C GLN A 172 2.71 8.05 10.52
N CYS A 173 2.61 7.97 9.19
CA CYS A 173 3.21 8.95 8.28
C CYS A 173 2.61 10.34 8.50
N LEU A 174 1.29 10.45 8.55
CA LEU A 174 0.60 11.72 8.81
C LEU A 174 0.98 12.28 10.18
N ARG A 175 1.06 11.43 11.20
CA ARG A 175 1.48 11.83 12.55
C ARG A 175 2.92 12.32 12.59
N ALA A 176 3.82 11.69 11.85
CA ALA A 176 5.21 12.11 11.72
C ALA A 176 5.35 13.46 10.99
N GLY A 177 4.38 13.84 10.16
CA GLY A 177 4.23 15.19 9.61
C GLY A 177 3.52 16.17 10.53
N ASP A 178 3.47 15.90 11.84
CA ASP A 178 2.83 16.73 12.86
C ASP A 178 1.30 16.95 12.74
N ALA A 179 0.61 16.07 12.00
CA ALA A 179 -0.85 16.07 12.02
C ALA A 179 -1.38 15.87 13.46
N PRO A 180 -2.26 16.75 13.97
CA PRO A 180 -2.73 16.68 15.34
C PRO A 180 -3.82 15.61 15.49
N MET A 181 -3.67 14.77 16.52
CA MET A 181 -4.66 13.77 16.91
C MET A 181 -5.82 14.43 17.67
N ARG A 182 -7.04 13.90 17.52
CA ARG A 182 -8.23 14.37 18.25
C ARG A 182 -9.31 13.30 18.35
N GLY A 183 -10.25 13.46 19.28
CA GLY A 183 -11.42 12.57 19.44
C GLY A 183 -11.23 11.39 20.39
N TYR A 184 -10.07 11.32 21.07
CA TYR A 184 -9.84 10.41 22.19
C TYR A 184 -10.85 10.67 23.31
N PRO A 185 -11.35 9.65 24.04
CA PRO A 185 -11.06 8.21 23.91
C PRO A 185 -12.05 7.43 23.03
N ASN A 186 -12.97 8.09 22.32
CA ASN A 186 -14.01 7.39 21.57
C ASN A 186 -13.47 6.82 20.25
N ARG A 187 -13.49 5.49 20.11
CA ARG A 187 -12.94 4.80 18.91
C ARG A 187 -13.67 5.15 17.61
N GLY A 188 -14.94 5.55 17.69
CA GLY A 188 -15.74 5.98 16.54
C GLY A 188 -15.58 7.46 16.18
N LYS A 189 -14.82 8.26 16.95
CA LYS A 189 -14.65 9.69 16.71
C LYS A 189 -13.19 10.07 16.52
N GLY A 190 -12.98 11.05 15.64
CA GLY A 190 -11.68 11.68 15.44
C GLY A 190 -10.67 10.81 14.69
N TRP A 191 -9.39 11.04 14.97
CA TRP A 191 -8.24 10.31 14.44
C TRP A 191 -7.13 10.37 15.48
N TRP A 192 -6.78 9.22 16.04
CA TRP A 192 -5.85 9.08 17.17
C TRP A 192 -5.44 7.62 17.42
N MET A 193 -4.24 7.45 17.96
CA MET A 193 -3.76 6.27 18.69
C MET A 193 -3.04 6.73 19.94
N GLN A 194 -3.49 6.28 21.11
CA GLN A 194 -2.96 6.70 22.41
C GLN A 194 -3.30 5.66 23.48
N ASN A 195 -2.43 5.49 24.47
CA ASN A 195 -2.66 4.60 25.63
C ASN A 195 -3.08 3.18 25.23
N HIS A 196 -2.40 2.58 24.25
CA HIS A 196 -2.71 1.24 23.71
C HIS A 196 -4.12 1.09 23.11
N SER A 197 -4.81 2.19 22.81
CA SER A 197 -6.11 2.23 22.13
C SER A 197 -6.03 3.13 20.88
N TRP A 198 -7.03 3.02 20.00
CA TRP A 198 -7.06 3.77 18.74
C TRP A 198 -8.48 3.95 18.20
N SER A 199 -8.65 5.05 17.45
CA SER A 199 -9.81 5.29 16.59
C SER A 199 -9.85 4.36 15.38
N TYR A 200 -11.05 4.09 14.87
CA TYR A 200 -11.21 3.31 13.64
C TYR A 200 -10.56 3.99 12.42
N SER A 201 -10.61 5.32 12.35
CA SER A 201 -9.93 6.10 11.30
C SER A 201 -8.41 5.98 11.36
N TRP A 202 -7.80 5.56 12.47
CA TRP A 202 -6.37 5.32 12.55
C TRP A 202 -5.96 3.98 11.89
N THR A 203 -6.85 2.97 11.90
CA THR A 203 -6.49 1.60 11.49
C THR A 203 -7.32 1.00 10.37
N VAL A 204 -8.42 1.64 9.95
CA VAL A 204 -9.33 1.10 8.91
C VAL A 204 -9.46 2.06 7.73
N ALA A 205 -9.19 1.57 6.52
CA ALA A 205 -9.10 2.39 5.30
C ALA A 205 -10.39 3.18 5.03
N ASN A 206 -11.55 2.50 5.06
CA ASN A 206 -12.84 3.16 4.88
C ASN A 206 -13.15 4.23 5.94
N SER A 207 -12.75 3.99 7.19
CA SER A 207 -12.91 4.96 8.28
C SER A 207 -11.97 6.15 8.12
N LEU A 208 -10.71 5.94 7.71
CA LEU A 208 -9.77 7.03 7.42
C LEU A 208 -10.27 7.88 6.25
N ARG A 209 -10.69 7.26 5.15
CA ARG A 209 -11.27 7.95 3.98
C ARG A 209 -12.46 8.84 4.40
N THR A 210 -13.35 8.30 5.22
CA THR A 210 -14.52 9.05 5.72
C THR A 210 -14.10 10.21 6.61
N PHE A 211 -13.14 9.98 7.51
CA PHE A 211 -12.56 11.02 8.35
C PHE A 211 -11.92 12.13 7.51
N LEU A 212 -11.04 11.81 6.55
CA LEU A 212 -10.36 12.79 5.70
C LEU A 212 -11.36 13.65 4.91
N ARG A 213 -12.42 13.04 4.39
CA ARG A 213 -13.49 13.75 3.67
C ARG A 213 -14.29 14.72 4.56
N GLN A 214 -14.52 14.37 5.83
CA GLN A 214 -15.43 15.11 6.71
C GLN A 214 -14.73 16.03 7.70
N SER A 215 -13.45 15.78 8.02
CA SER A 215 -12.72 16.50 9.06
C SER A 215 -12.61 17.98 8.74
N LYS A 216 -13.03 18.82 9.70
CA LYS A 216 -12.97 20.30 9.62
C LYS A 216 -11.96 20.94 10.57
N ALA A 217 -11.27 20.13 11.37
CA ALA A 217 -10.29 20.61 12.35
C ALA A 217 -9.21 19.55 12.61
N GLY A 218 -8.04 20.00 13.08
CA GLY A 218 -6.86 19.17 13.20
C GLY A 218 -6.41 18.64 11.83
N LEU A 219 -6.10 17.35 11.71
CA LEU A 219 -5.86 16.71 10.41
C LEU A 219 -7.07 16.95 9.47
N ARG A 220 -6.84 17.75 8.42
CA ARG A 220 -7.83 18.11 7.40
C ARG A 220 -7.31 17.75 6.02
N SER A 221 -8.23 17.62 5.08
CA SER A 221 -7.86 17.41 3.68
C SER A 221 -8.84 18.09 2.73
N VAL A 222 -8.38 18.33 1.52
CA VAL A 222 -9.18 18.79 0.38
C VAL A 222 -9.28 17.62 -0.61
N PRO A 223 -10.48 17.15 -0.96
CA PRO A 223 -10.64 16.16 -2.01
C PRO A 223 -10.18 16.70 -3.36
N MET A 224 -9.34 15.94 -4.06
CA MET A 224 -8.89 16.25 -5.41
C MET A 224 -9.63 15.40 -6.46
N LYS A 225 -9.69 15.89 -7.70
CA LYS A 225 -10.42 15.21 -8.78
C LYS A 225 -9.56 14.14 -9.45
N THR A 226 -8.26 14.37 -9.50
CA THR A 226 -7.29 13.55 -10.24
C THR A 226 -6.06 13.25 -9.38
N ALA A 227 -5.37 12.16 -9.69
CA ALA A 227 -4.12 11.81 -9.01
C ALA A 227 -3.00 12.84 -9.28
N ALA A 228 -2.99 13.50 -10.44
CA ALA A 228 -1.97 14.49 -10.82
C ALA A 228 -1.97 15.74 -9.92
N GLU A 229 -3.11 16.07 -9.30
CA GLU A 229 -3.25 17.18 -8.35
C GLU A 229 -2.60 16.91 -6.98
N LEU A 230 -2.29 15.64 -6.68
CA LEU A 230 -1.66 15.28 -5.42
C LEU A 230 -0.18 15.62 -5.42
N ILE A 231 0.35 15.95 -4.25
CA ILE A 231 1.76 16.19 -4.01
C ILE A 231 2.28 15.28 -2.88
N GLU A 232 3.58 15.29 -2.63
CA GLU A 232 4.23 14.53 -1.56
C GLU A 232 3.56 14.78 -0.20
N GLY A 233 3.28 13.70 0.53
CA GLY A 233 2.54 13.72 1.79
C GLY A 233 1.01 13.61 1.63
N ASP A 234 0.48 13.66 0.40
CA ASP A 234 -0.94 13.44 0.15
C ASP A 234 -1.32 11.96 0.15
N VAL A 235 -2.61 11.67 0.29
CA VAL A 235 -3.13 10.32 0.50
C VAL A 235 -4.06 9.89 -0.63
N ILE A 236 -3.93 8.64 -1.04
CA ILE A 236 -4.84 7.97 -1.98
C ILE A 236 -5.54 6.83 -1.24
N CYS A 237 -6.86 6.76 -1.35
CA CYS A 237 -7.65 5.62 -0.90
C CYS A 237 -8.17 4.82 -2.11
N TYR A 238 -8.17 3.50 -1.99
CA TYR A 238 -8.59 2.56 -3.03
C TYR A 238 -9.78 1.75 -2.55
N ASP A 239 -10.82 1.68 -3.38
CA ASP A 239 -11.93 0.72 -3.30
C ASP A 239 -11.74 -0.22 -4.49
N PHE A 240 -11.24 -1.42 -4.24
CA PHE A 240 -10.79 -2.31 -5.31
C PHE A 240 -11.94 -2.88 -6.11
N ASN A 241 -13.09 -3.11 -5.46
CA ASN A 241 -14.24 -3.78 -6.07
C ASN A 241 -15.30 -2.80 -6.57
N GLY A 242 -15.17 -1.51 -6.24
CA GLY A 242 -16.13 -0.46 -6.60
C GLY A 242 -17.44 -0.55 -5.84
N ASP A 243 -17.45 -1.16 -4.65
CA ASP A 243 -18.65 -1.37 -3.84
C ASP A 243 -18.96 -0.20 -2.87
N GLY A 244 -18.11 0.84 -2.90
CA GLY A 244 -18.20 2.03 -2.07
C GLY A 244 -17.45 1.91 -0.74
N ARG A 245 -16.89 0.75 -0.40
CA ARG A 245 -16.05 0.52 0.78
C ARG A 245 -14.58 0.59 0.36
N PHE A 246 -13.84 1.51 0.97
CA PHE A 246 -12.41 1.63 0.69
C PHE A 246 -11.61 0.59 1.48
N ASP A 247 -10.77 -0.16 0.76
CA ASP A 247 -10.02 -1.31 1.23
C ASP A 247 -8.58 -0.99 1.58
N HIS A 248 -8.00 0.02 0.93
CA HIS A 248 -6.57 0.30 1.03
C HIS A 248 -6.26 1.79 0.97
N VAL A 249 -5.10 2.14 1.52
CA VAL A 249 -4.60 3.51 1.51
C VAL A 249 -3.09 3.54 1.27
N ALA A 250 -2.63 4.55 0.56
CA ALA A 250 -1.22 4.80 0.29
C ALA A 250 -0.90 6.31 0.43
N ILE A 251 0.36 6.63 0.67
CA ILE A 251 0.86 8.02 0.73
C ILE A 251 1.75 8.30 -0.48
N VAL A 252 1.58 9.48 -1.07
CA VAL A 252 2.42 9.99 -2.15
C VAL A 252 3.79 10.36 -1.58
N THR A 253 4.84 9.76 -2.13
CA THR A 253 6.23 10.01 -1.70
C THR A 253 7.08 10.67 -2.76
N SER A 254 6.67 10.58 -4.03
CA SER A 254 7.31 11.23 -5.17
C SER A 254 6.32 11.35 -6.33
N LYS A 255 6.75 11.96 -7.43
CA LYS A 255 6.05 11.96 -8.71
C LYS A 255 6.98 11.47 -9.81
N ASP A 256 6.40 10.82 -10.81
CA ASP A 256 7.12 10.44 -12.03
C ASP A 256 7.21 11.62 -13.01
N LYS A 257 7.92 11.44 -14.13
CA LYS A 257 8.17 12.51 -15.12
C LYS A 257 6.88 13.03 -15.77
N SER A 258 5.82 12.23 -15.75
CA SER A 258 4.48 12.61 -16.20
C SER A 258 3.65 13.30 -15.12
N ASN A 259 4.27 13.72 -14.00
CA ASN A 259 3.63 14.34 -12.85
C ASN A 259 2.56 13.44 -12.20
N MET A 260 2.71 12.12 -12.31
CA MET A 260 1.82 11.15 -11.70
C MET A 260 2.42 10.61 -10.40
N PRO A 261 1.63 10.38 -9.34
CA PRO A 261 2.19 9.99 -8.05
C PRO A 261 2.88 8.62 -8.06
N LEU A 262 3.98 8.53 -7.31
CA LEU A 262 4.57 7.30 -6.82
C LEU A 262 4.29 7.20 -5.32
N VAL A 263 3.90 6.01 -4.86
CA VAL A 263 3.34 5.83 -3.51
C VAL A 263 4.06 4.75 -2.71
N ASN A 264 4.08 4.95 -1.40
CA ASN A 264 4.47 3.92 -0.44
C ASN A 264 3.23 3.43 0.32
N ALA A 265 3.22 2.14 0.65
CA ALA A 265 2.14 1.51 1.42
C ALA A 265 2.64 0.27 2.17
N GLN A 266 1.79 -0.25 3.07
CA GLN A 266 1.99 -1.51 3.80
C GLN A 266 0.81 -2.49 3.60
N THR A 267 0.87 -3.65 4.25
CA THR A 267 0.05 -4.88 4.02
C THR A 267 0.57 -5.65 2.83
N HIS A 268 0.74 -4.97 1.70
CA HIS A 268 1.62 -5.38 0.61
C HIS A 268 2.68 -4.31 0.47
N ASP A 269 3.74 -4.46 1.25
CA ASP A 269 4.73 -3.41 1.47
C ASP A 269 5.35 -3.01 0.13
N CYS A 270 5.22 -1.74 -0.23
CA CYS A 270 5.75 -1.21 -1.47
C CYS A 270 6.33 0.19 -1.29
N ARG A 271 7.33 0.48 -2.11
CA ARG A 271 8.02 1.77 -2.18
C ARG A 271 8.05 2.26 -3.62
N MET A 272 7.69 3.52 -3.82
CA MET A 272 7.67 4.19 -5.13
C MET A 272 6.87 3.43 -6.20
N ARG A 273 5.80 2.74 -5.79
CA ARG A 273 4.89 2.04 -6.70
C ARG A 273 4.06 3.06 -7.48
N TYR A 274 3.74 2.78 -8.73
CA TYR A 274 2.83 3.65 -9.48
C TYR A 274 1.42 3.67 -8.85
N TRP A 275 0.86 4.87 -8.68
CA TRP A 275 -0.37 5.10 -7.92
C TRP A 275 -1.60 4.33 -8.41
N SER A 276 -1.69 3.95 -9.70
CA SER A 276 -2.94 3.37 -10.22
C SER A 276 -3.24 2.00 -9.64
N TYR A 277 -2.25 1.32 -9.04
CA TYR A 277 -2.39 0.01 -8.40
C TYR A 277 -2.90 -1.11 -9.35
N GLU A 278 -2.89 -0.89 -10.67
CA GLU A 278 -3.33 -1.87 -11.68
C GLU A 278 -2.52 -3.16 -11.67
N ASP A 279 -1.26 -3.08 -11.26
CA ASP A 279 -0.35 -4.20 -11.08
C ASP A 279 -0.54 -4.92 -9.73
N SER A 280 -1.61 -4.63 -8.98
CA SER A 280 -1.93 -5.31 -7.74
C SER A 280 -2.74 -6.59 -8.02
N PRO A 281 -2.52 -7.67 -7.28
CA PRO A 281 -3.42 -8.82 -7.32
C PRO A 281 -4.83 -8.50 -6.78
N ALA A 282 -5.01 -7.43 -6.00
CA ALA A 282 -6.35 -6.97 -5.60
C ALA A 282 -7.04 -6.09 -6.67
N TYR A 283 -6.35 -5.75 -7.75
CA TYR A 283 -6.93 -4.90 -8.80
C TYR A 283 -8.14 -5.57 -9.45
N THR A 284 -9.20 -4.79 -9.63
CA THR A 284 -10.31 -5.10 -10.53
C THR A 284 -10.58 -3.92 -11.45
N SER A 285 -11.24 -4.14 -12.58
CA SER A 285 -11.68 -3.06 -13.47
C SER A 285 -12.71 -2.12 -12.83
N SER A 286 -13.32 -2.53 -11.71
CA SER A 286 -14.26 -1.73 -10.93
C SER A 286 -13.59 -0.81 -9.93
N ILE A 287 -12.25 -0.80 -9.83
CA ILE A 287 -11.52 0.04 -8.87
C ILE A 287 -11.99 1.50 -8.88
N ARG A 288 -12.09 2.09 -7.69
CA ARG A 288 -12.40 3.51 -7.46
C ARG A 288 -11.34 4.12 -6.56
N TYR A 289 -11.12 5.42 -6.74
CA TYR A 289 -10.11 6.17 -6.02
C TYR A 289 -10.74 7.35 -5.26
N ALA A 290 -10.14 7.71 -4.14
CA ALA A 290 -10.36 9.00 -3.50
C ALA A 290 -9.01 9.66 -3.23
N PHE A 291 -8.83 10.86 -3.77
CA PHE A 291 -7.59 11.63 -3.69
C PHE A 291 -7.75 12.73 -2.64
N PHE A 292 -6.82 12.79 -1.68
CA PHE A 292 -6.88 13.74 -0.58
C PHE A 292 -5.59 14.52 -0.46
N HIS A 293 -5.68 15.82 -0.72
CA HIS A 293 -4.61 16.75 -0.40
C HIS A 293 -4.65 17.12 1.07
N ILE A 294 -3.57 16.86 1.82
CA ILE A 294 -3.54 17.19 3.25
C ILE A 294 -3.40 18.70 3.44
N ALA A 295 -4.40 19.33 4.04
CA ALA A 295 -4.44 20.78 4.18
C ALA A 295 -4.00 21.20 5.58
N ASP A 296 -3.21 22.25 5.66
CA ASP A 296 -2.74 22.87 6.89
C ASP A 296 -3.08 24.38 6.90
N ASP A 297 -2.65 25.10 7.93
CA ASP A 297 -2.90 26.53 8.07
C ASP A 297 -1.78 27.41 7.50
N THR A 298 -0.91 26.85 6.65
CA THR A 298 0.14 27.63 5.98
C THR A 298 -0.53 28.62 5.01
N PRO A 299 -0.23 29.93 5.10
CA PRO A 299 -0.79 30.92 4.16
C PRO A 299 -0.43 30.54 2.73
N LYS A 300 -1.41 30.59 1.82
CA LYS A 300 -1.14 30.48 0.38
C LYS A 300 -0.36 31.72 -0.03
N ALA A 301 0.88 31.52 -0.49
CA ALA A 301 1.71 32.57 -1.07
C ALA A 301 1.12 33.07 -2.40
#